data_AF-A0AAV4XZM9-F1
#
_entry.id   AF-A0AAV4XZM9-F1
#
_cell.length_a   1.000
_cell.length_b   1.000
_cell.length_c   1.000
_cell.angle_alpha   90.00
_cell.angle_beta   90.00
_cell.angle_gamma   90.00
#
_symmetry.space_group_name_H-M   'P 1'
#
loop_
_entity.id
_entity.type
_entity.pdbx_description
1 polymer ?
#
loop_
_entity_poly.entity_id
_entity_poly.type
_entity_poly.pdbx_seq_one_letter_code
_entity_poly.pdbx_strand_id
1 'polypeptide(L)'
;MIRSRASRSYRLEGNNLEVPFTLDQTITYTECNSHMTSTRLKVARNFIVYDPQEQIVRYAMTNKISPLSVDDPCREKGSSV
;
A
#
# COMPACT_ATOMS: atom_id res chain seq x y z
N MET A 1 -12.05 -13.76 1.38
CA MET A 1 -11.29 -13.37 0.17
C MET A 1 -11.09 -11.87 0.18
N ILE A 2 -9.87 -11.39 -0.05
CA ILE A 2 -9.54 -9.96 -0.16
C ILE A 2 -9.10 -9.67 -1.60
N ARG A 3 -9.63 -8.62 -2.23
CA ARG A 3 -9.25 -8.18 -3.58
C ARG A 3 -8.73 -6.75 -3.54
N SER A 4 -7.71 -6.47 -4.35
CA SER A 4 -7.23 -5.10 -4.53
C SER A 4 -6.61 -4.91 -5.91
N ARG A 5 -6.78 -3.72 -6.47
CA ARG A 5 -6.14 -3.27 -7.70
C ARG A 5 -5.47 -1.91 -7.47
N ALA A 6 -4.24 -1.75 -7.95
CA ALA A 6 -3.52 -0.49 -7.88
C ALA A 6 -2.74 -0.22 -9.17
N SER A 7 -2.87 0.99 -9.72
CA SER A 7 -2.03 1.48 -10.80
C SER A 7 -1.00 2.48 -10.25
N ARG A 8 0.26 2.29 -10.61
CA ARG A 8 1.42 3.04 -10.13
C ARG A 8 2.45 3.17 -11.23
N SER A 9 3.50 3.93 -10.97
CA SER A 9 4.66 4.08 -11.84
C SER A 9 5.94 4.00 -11.02
N TYR A 10 7.03 3.58 -11.65
CA TYR A 10 8.37 3.61 -11.05
C TYR A 10 9.38 4.24 -12.02
N ARG A 11 10.54 4.61 -11.49
CA ARG A 11 11.69 5.12 -12.26
C ARG A 11 12.89 4.25 -11.97
N LEU A 12 13.74 4.05 -12.96
CA LEU A 12 15.02 3.35 -12.78
C LEU A 12 16.09 4.40 -12.51
N GLU A 13 17.02 4.11 -11.59
CA GLU A 13 18.14 5.01 -11.34
C GLU A 13 18.96 5.22 -12.63
N GLY A 14 19.33 6.47 -12.89
CA GLY A 14 20.04 6.86 -14.11
C GLY A 14 19.16 7.12 -15.34
N ASN A 15 17.83 6.95 -15.25
CA ASN A 15 16.92 7.42 -16.29
C ASN A 15 15.76 8.26 -15.73
N ASN A 16 15.16 9.08 -16.59
CA ASN A 16 13.94 9.85 -16.27
C ASN A 16 12.69 9.16 -16.82
N LEU A 17 12.81 7.90 -17.25
CA LEU A 17 11.69 7.16 -17.82
C LEU A 17 10.79 6.66 -16.69
N GLU A 18 9.56 7.18 -16.68
CA GLU A 18 8.53 6.72 -15.77
C GLU A 18 7.78 5.54 -16.39
N VAL A 19 7.92 4.36 -15.79
CA VAL A 19 7.34 3.12 -16.29
C VAL A 19 6.06 2.82 -15.51
N PRO A 20 4.87 2.83 -16.14
CA PRO A 20 3.61 2.50 -15.48
C PRO A 20 3.47 0.99 -15.28
N PHE A 21 2.81 0.60 -14.18
CA PHE A 21 2.42 -0.78 -13.91
C PHE A 21 1.08 -0.85 -13.17
N THR A 22 0.39 -1.98 -13.32
CA THR A 22 -0.83 -2.29 -12.57
C THR A 22 -0.65 -3.59 -11.83
N LEU A 23 -0.95 -3.57 -10.53
CA LEU A 23 -1.03 -4.74 -9.67
C LEU A 23 -2.50 -5.09 -9.44
N ASP A 24 -2.89 -6.29 -9.81
CA ASP A 24 -4.20 -6.87 -9.54
C ASP A 24 -4.00 -8.15 -8.73
N GLN A 25 -4.54 -8.20 -7.51
CA GLN A 25 -4.32 -9.32 -6.60
C GLN A 25 -5.59 -9.76 -5.89
N THR A 26 -5.68 -11.07 -5.66
CA THR A 26 -6.73 -11.73 -4.89
C THR A 26 -6.09 -12.65 -3.86
N ILE A 27 -6.36 -12.41 -2.58
CA ILE A 27 -5.91 -13.24 -1.45
C ILE A 27 -7.09 -14.09 -1.00
N THR A 28 -6.92 -15.41 -1.04
CA THR A 28 -7.88 -16.39 -0.54
C THR A 28 -7.39 -16.96 0.78
N TYR A 29 -8.31 -17.13 1.73
CA TYR A 29 -8.04 -17.66 3.06
C TYR A 29 -9.33 -18.23 3.64
N THR A 30 -9.21 -19.11 4.62
CA THR A 30 -10.33 -19.73 5.33
C THR A 30 -10.46 -19.05 6.69
N GLU A 31 -11.66 -18.54 6.99
CA GLU A 31 -12.01 -17.95 8.30
C GLU A 31 -13.43 -18.39 8.71
N CYS A 32 -13.74 -18.27 10.00
CA CYS A 32 -15.13 -18.32 10.47
C CYS A 32 -15.91 -17.11 9.91
N ASN A 33 -17.23 -17.25 9.73
CA ASN A 33 -18.07 -16.18 9.18
C ASN A 33 -17.86 -14.85 9.94
N SER A 34 -17.22 -13.88 9.28
CA SER A 34 -16.97 -12.53 9.78
C SER A 34 -17.38 -11.51 8.71
N HIS A 35 -17.93 -10.38 9.13
CA HIS A 35 -18.21 -9.28 8.20
C HIS A 35 -16.91 -8.52 7.90
N MET A 36 -16.38 -8.73 6.70
CA MET A 36 -15.20 -8.02 6.20
C MET A 36 -15.59 -6.62 5.70
N THR A 37 -15.00 -5.58 6.30
CA THR A 37 -15.09 -4.21 5.80
C THR A 37 -13.86 -3.86 4.97
N SER A 38 -14.04 -2.98 3.99
CA SER A 38 -12.92 -2.52 3.17
C SER A 38 -11.95 -1.70 4.01
N THR A 39 -10.65 -1.96 3.86
CA THR A 39 -9.57 -1.22 4.52
C THR A 39 -8.69 -0.51 3.50
N ARG A 40 -7.96 0.51 3.96
CA ARG A 40 -6.96 1.24 3.17
C ARG A 40 -5.56 0.88 3.65
N LEU A 41 -4.71 0.46 2.72
CA LEU A 41 -3.27 0.29 2.95
C LEU A 41 -2.51 1.52 2.42
N LYS A 42 -1.81 2.21 3.32
CA LYS A 42 -0.85 3.27 2.98
C LYS A 42 0.56 2.69 3.00
N VAL A 43 1.24 2.76 1.86
CA VAL A 43 2.62 2.30 1.68
C VAL A 43 3.53 3.52 1.51
N ALA A 44 4.68 3.53 2.16
CA ALA A 44 5.68 4.59 2.07
C ALA A 44 7.09 4.03 2.21
N ARG A 45 8.10 4.85 1.87
CA ARG A 45 9.54 4.52 2.02
C ARG A 45 9.91 3.20 1.34
N ASN A 46 9.50 3.04 0.08
CA ASN A 46 9.85 1.86 -0.72
C ASN A 46 11.33 1.89 -1.08
N PHE A 47 12.04 0.81 -0.76
CA PHE A 47 13.45 0.62 -1.06
C PHE A 47 13.64 -0.75 -1.69
N ILE A 48 14.31 -0.78 -2.83
CA ILE A 48 14.60 -1.98 -3.62
C ILE A 48 16.06 -1.92 -4.00
N VAL A 49 16.87 -2.87 -3.55
CA VAL A 49 18.29 -2.95 -3.91
C VAL A 49 18.65 -4.37 -4.29
N TYR A 50 19.41 -4.47 -5.38
CA TYR A 50 20.08 -5.70 -5.76
C TYR A 50 21.55 -5.63 -5.34
N ASP A 51 22.00 -6.66 -4.62
CA ASP A 51 23.39 -6.83 -4.22
C ASP A 51 24.02 -7.92 -5.11
N PRO A 52 24.94 -7.54 -6.01
CA PRO A 52 25.54 -8.47 -6.96
C PRO A 52 26.58 -9.40 -6.32
N GLN A 53 27.14 -9.06 -5.15
CA GLN A 53 28.12 -9.94 -4.48
C GLN A 53 27.40 -11.12 -3.83
N GLU A 54 26.29 -10.85 -3.17
CA GLU A 54 25.47 -11.88 -2.50
C GLU A 54 24.38 -12.46 -3.41
N GLN A 55 24.20 -11.93 -4.62
CA GLN A 55 23.15 -12.32 -5.58
C GLN A 55 21.74 -12.27 -4.96
N ILE A 56 21.46 -11.21 -4.21
CA ILE A 56 20.23 -11.06 -3.42
C ILE A 56 19.51 -9.75 -3.74
N VAL A 57 18.18 -9.82 -3.83
CA VAL A 57 17.30 -8.65 -3.92
C VAL A 57 16.68 -8.39 -2.55
N ARG A 58 16.80 -7.15 -2.07
CA ARG A 58 16.25 -6.70 -0.79
C ARG A 58 15.12 -5.72 -1.02
N TYR A 59 13.98 -5.99 -0.39
CA TYR A 59 12.81 -5.12 -0.39
C TYR A 59 12.55 -4.61 1.02
N ALA A 60 12.36 -3.30 1.16
CA ALA A 60 11.91 -2.69 2.41
C ALA A 60 10.84 -1.64 2.14
N MET A 61 9.85 -1.57 3.03
CA MET A 61 8.74 -0.62 2.93
C MET A 61 8.08 -0.43 4.29
N THR A 62 7.45 0.73 4.49
CA THR A 62 6.60 1.01 5.64
C THR A 62 5.14 0.90 5.25
N ASN A 63 4.36 0.19 6.06
CA ASN A 63 2.95 -0.08 5.80
C ASN A 63 2.09 0.41 6.97
N LYS A 64 0.96 1.06 6.68
CA LYS A 64 -0.08 1.39 7.66
C LYS A 64 -1.45 1.01 7.10
N ILE A 65 -2.22 0.25 7.87
CA ILE A 65 -3.61 -0.09 7.54
C ILE A 65 -4.54 0.82 8.34
N SER A 66 -5.61 1.31 7.71
CA SER A 66 -6.68 2.07 8.36
C SER A 66 -8.04 1.70 7.78
N PRO A 67 -9.14 1.98 8.50
CA PRO A 67 -10.48 1.96 7.91
C PRO A 67 -10.57 2.90 6.70
N LEU A 68 -11.53 2.63 5.80
CA LEU A 68 -11.84 3.49 4.65
C LEU A 68 -12.71 4.71 5.02
N SER A 69 -13.40 4.69 6.15
CA SER A 69 -14.29 5.76 6.63
C SER A 69 -13.53 7.01 7.09
N VAL A 70 -14.09 8.19 6.79
CA VAL A 70 -13.46 9.53 6.93
C VAL A 70 -13.99 10.33 8.12
N ASP A 71 -14.83 9.77 8.98
CA ASP A 71 -15.21 10.49 10.20
C ASP A 71 -14.08 10.40 11.22
N ASP A 72 -13.25 11.43 11.21
CA ASP A 72 -12.48 11.83 12.37
C ASP A 72 -13.45 12.56 13.32
N PRO A 73 -13.95 11.92 14.39
CA PRO A 73 -14.86 12.56 15.35
C PRO A 73 -14.20 13.77 16.06
N CYS A 74 -12.90 13.98 15.88
CA CYS A 74 -12.18 15.14 16.41
C CYS A 74 -12.20 16.35 15.48
N ARG A 75 -12.70 16.25 14.23
CA ARG A 75 -12.76 17.39 13.29
C ARG A 75 -13.92 18.36 13.55
N GLU A 76 -14.95 17.96 14.30
CA GLU A 76 -16.14 18.80 14.58
C GLU A 76 -15.98 19.75 15.77
N LYS A 77 -14.93 19.62 16.59
CA LYS A 77 -14.71 20.50 17.76
C LYS A 77 -13.59 21.52 17.54
N GLY A 78 -13.55 22.13 16.36
CA GLY A 78 -12.51 23.09 15.98
C GLY A 78 -13.00 24.36 15.29
N SER A 79 -14.31 24.68 15.37
CA SER A 79 -14.82 25.96 14.85
C SER A 79 -15.97 26.46 15.72
N SER A 80 -15.64 27.09 16.84
CA SER A 80 -16.53 28.00 17.55
C SER A 80 -15.69 28.92 18.44
N VAL A 81 -15.64 30.19 18.02
CA VAL A 81 -15.22 31.42 18.73
C VAL A 81 -13.72 31.65 18.89
#